data_AF-A0AAZ3NSN5-F1
#
_entry.id   AF-A0AAZ3NSN5-F1
#
_cell.length_a   1.000
_cell.length_b   1.000
_cell.length_c   1.000
_cell.angle_alpha   90.00
_cell.angle_beta   90.00
_cell.angle_gamma   90.00
#
_symmetry.space_group_name_H-M   'P 1'
#
loop_
_entity.id
_entity.type
_entity.pdbx_description
1 polymer ?
#
loop_
_entity_poly.entity_id
_entity_poly.type
_entity_poly.pdbx_seq_one_letter_code
_entity_poly.pdbx_strand_id
1 'polypeptide(L)'
;MRKNATIFAILCNMASYGQSAPILEYSGEAGQLVDDPEFNLSVENSKSLIKKVLDAIPETHTSCIHSETLILNSSSENRKLQYLAINLGIPSAPTLKALTDNFTLETCLRRMSEGLQVHQDLLRAVVQHLANTERITALLTDIRDLRVQINRMLKAVQVVESPVAVQPTATSLASRLTGDYEVQVATHLTLLQLQSFGQDIVRSLRNIAQANGQSD
;
A
#
# COMPACT_ATOMS: atom_id res chain seq x y z
N MET A 1 -18.20 -30.19 -72.98
CA MET A 1 -18.06 -28.82 -72.44
C MET A 1 -18.24 -28.86 -70.93
N ARG A 2 -17.30 -28.23 -70.21
CA ARG A 2 -17.32 -27.82 -68.79
C ARG A 2 -17.49 -28.89 -67.68
N LYS A 3 -16.31 -29.12 -67.07
CA LYS A 3 -16.01 -29.49 -65.68
C LYS A 3 -17.09 -29.07 -64.67
N ASN A 4 -17.28 -29.87 -63.62
CA ASN A 4 -17.34 -29.38 -62.23
C ASN A 4 -16.97 -30.53 -61.28
N ALA A 5 -15.74 -30.47 -60.77
CA ALA A 5 -15.31 -31.13 -59.55
C ALA A 5 -15.64 -30.21 -58.38
N THR A 6 -16.23 -30.71 -57.31
CA THR A 6 -16.21 -30.00 -56.03
C THR A 6 -16.18 -31.00 -54.89
N ILE A 7 -15.04 -30.99 -54.21
CA ILE A 7 -14.71 -31.67 -52.96
C ILE A 7 -15.25 -30.82 -51.81
N PHE A 8 -15.88 -31.43 -50.81
CA PHE A 8 -16.08 -30.85 -49.47
C PHE A 8 -16.02 -32.00 -48.46
N ALA A 9 -14.86 -32.24 -47.85
CA ALA A 9 -14.32 -31.60 -46.65
C ALA A 9 -14.96 -32.14 -45.36
N ILE A 10 -14.12 -32.89 -44.65
CA ILE A 10 -14.34 -33.60 -43.39
C ILE A 10 -14.63 -32.58 -42.27
N LEU A 11 -15.77 -32.73 -41.60
CA LEU A 11 -16.10 -31.99 -40.38
C LEU A 11 -15.37 -32.63 -39.18
N CYS A 12 -14.32 -31.98 -38.70
CA CYS A 12 -13.66 -32.30 -37.45
C CYS A 12 -14.50 -31.81 -36.26
N ASN A 13 -14.85 -32.75 -35.38
CA ASN A 13 -15.26 -32.47 -34.00
C ASN A 13 -14.08 -31.87 -33.24
N MET A 14 -14.28 -30.70 -32.63
CA MET A 14 -13.53 -30.27 -31.45
C MET A 14 -14.49 -29.58 -30.49
N ALA A 15 -14.87 -30.29 -29.45
CA ALA A 15 -15.38 -29.68 -28.23
C ALA A 15 -14.20 -28.93 -27.57
N SER A 16 -14.37 -27.63 -27.33
CA SER A 16 -13.59 -26.92 -26.32
C SER A 16 -14.56 -26.11 -25.50
N TYR A 17 -14.79 -26.60 -24.28
CA TYR A 17 -15.37 -25.84 -23.19
C TYR A 17 -14.42 -24.69 -22.87
N GLY A 18 -14.65 -23.52 -23.46
CA GLY A 18 -14.12 -22.28 -22.93
C GLY A 18 -14.99 -21.88 -21.75
N GLN A 19 -14.53 -22.17 -20.53
CA GLN A 19 -15.06 -21.57 -19.31
C GLN A 19 -15.00 -20.05 -19.47
N SER A 20 -16.14 -19.41 -19.77
CA SER A 20 -16.34 -18.02 -19.40
C SER A 20 -16.17 -17.96 -17.88
N ALA A 21 -15.07 -17.37 -17.43
CA ALA A 21 -14.94 -16.97 -16.03
C ALA A 21 -16.17 -16.12 -15.67
N PRO A 22 -16.76 -16.29 -14.47
CA PRO A 22 -17.90 -15.50 -14.07
C PRO A 22 -17.51 -14.03 -14.16
N ILE A 23 -18.31 -13.27 -14.91
CA ILE A 23 -18.31 -11.81 -14.91
C ILE A 23 -18.48 -11.42 -13.44
N LEU A 24 -17.52 -10.66 -12.92
CA LEU A 24 -17.54 -10.16 -11.56
C LEU A 24 -18.61 -9.05 -11.50
N GLU A 25 -19.88 -9.47 -11.47
CA GLU A 25 -20.99 -8.61 -11.08
C GLU A 25 -20.78 -8.25 -9.62
N TYR A 26 -20.18 -7.08 -9.41
CA TYR A 26 -19.98 -6.43 -8.13
C TYR A 26 -21.38 -6.10 -7.56
N SER A 27 -22.01 -7.11 -6.96
CA SER A 27 -23.33 -7.00 -6.31
C SER A 27 -23.16 -6.37 -4.93
N GLY A 28 -22.96 -5.06 -4.97
CA GLY A 28 -23.30 -4.13 -3.90
C GLY A 28 -23.66 -2.84 -4.60
N GLU A 29 -24.82 -2.27 -4.30
CA GLU A 29 -25.39 -1.05 -4.88
C GLU A 29 -24.52 0.20 -4.55
N ALA A 30 -23.28 0.21 -5.01
CA ALA A 30 -22.41 1.37 -5.13
C ALA A 30 -22.30 1.66 -6.62
N GLY A 31 -23.24 2.48 -7.11
CA GLY A 31 -23.24 2.93 -8.48
C GLY A 31 -21.88 3.51 -8.86
N GLN A 32 -21.32 2.98 -9.95
CA GLN A 32 -20.64 3.80 -10.95
C GLN A 32 -19.45 4.63 -10.44
N LEU A 33 -18.43 3.98 -9.87
CA LEU A 33 -17.09 4.59 -9.68
C LEU A 33 -16.30 4.70 -11.00
N VAL A 34 -16.90 4.29 -12.12
CA VAL A 34 -16.23 4.06 -13.41
C VAL A 34 -15.77 5.36 -14.08
N ASP A 35 -16.25 6.53 -13.64
CA ASP A 35 -15.88 7.79 -14.32
C ASP A 35 -15.89 9.02 -13.41
N ASP A 36 -15.50 8.88 -12.13
CA ASP A 36 -15.26 10.04 -11.27
C ASP A 36 -13.85 10.63 -11.53
N PRO A 37 -13.74 11.83 -12.15
CA PRO A 37 -12.44 12.44 -12.43
C PRO A 37 -11.64 12.74 -11.17
N GLU A 38 -12.30 13.03 -10.05
CA GLU A 38 -11.62 13.34 -8.78
C GLU A 38 -11.01 12.09 -8.14
N PHE A 39 -11.73 10.96 -8.21
CA PHE A 39 -11.21 9.66 -7.81
C PHE A 39 -9.98 9.27 -8.64
N ASN A 40 -10.09 9.34 -9.97
CA ASN A 40 -9.00 8.98 -10.88
C ASN A 40 -7.77 9.90 -10.69
N LEU A 41 -7.98 11.21 -10.51
CA LEU A 41 -6.90 12.13 -10.17
C LEU A 41 -6.25 11.77 -8.84
N SER A 42 -7.03 11.36 -7.83
CA SER A 42 -6.50 10.93 -6.53
C SER A 42 -5.70 9.62 -6.64
N VAL A 43 -6.08 8.69 -7.53
CA VAL A 43 -5.29 7.48 -7.85
C VAL A 43 -3.93 7.86 -8.43
N GLU A 44 -3.90 8.71 -9.46
CA GLU A 44 -2.64 9.12 -10.10
C GLU A 44 -1.74 9.92 -9.16
N ASN A 45 -2.30 10.86 -8.40
CA ASN A 45 -1.55 11.57 -7.36
C ASN A 45 -0.98 10.61 -6.32
N SER A 46 -1.75 9.61 -5.88
CA SER A 46 -1.30 8.60 -4.93
C SER A 46 -0.14 7.77 -5.49
N LYS A 47 -0.16 7.41 -6.78
CA LYS A 47 0.93 6.70 -7.45
C LYS A 47 2.22 7.51 -7.47
N SER A 48 2.13 8.81 -7.78
CA SER A 48 3.28 9.71 -7.78
C SER A 48 3.85 9.89 -6.36
N LEU A 49 2.98 10.13 -5.38
CA LEU A 49 3.37 10.34 -3.98
C LEU A 49 3.98 9.09 -3.35
N ILE A 50 3.42 7.89 -3.58
CA ILE A 50 4.01 6.67 -3.01
C ILE A 50 5.38 6.38 -3.61
N LYS A 51 5.57 6.66 -4.91
CA LYS A 51 6.89 6.56 -5.53
C LYS A 51 7.88 7.51 -4.85
N LYS A 52 7.51 8.78 -4.64
CA LYS A 52 8.33 9.76 -3.92
C LYS A 52 8.70 9.29 -2.51
N VAL A 53 7.72 8.75 -1.76
CA VAL A 53 7.95 8.18 -0.42
C VAL A 53 8.98 7.04 -0.49
N LEU A 54 8.82 6.09 -1.42
CA LEU A 54 9.73 4.96 -1.58
C LEU A 54 11.15 5.38 -1.99
N ASP A 55 11.26 6.34 -2.91
CA ASP A 55 12.53 6.87 -3.38
C ASP A 55 13.28 7.65 -2.28
N ALA A 56 12.56 8.26 -1.33
CA ALA A 56 13.14 9.01 -0.21
C ALA A 56 13.65 8.12 0.94
N ILE A 57 13.21 6.86 1.04
CA ILE A 57 13.56 5.96 2.16
C ILE A 57 15.08 5.73 2.28
N PRO A 58 15.83 5.39 1.22
CA PRO A 58 17.27 5.13 1.34
C PRO A 58 18.08 6.33 1.85
N GLU A 59 17.77 7.52 1.33
CA GLU A 59 18.43 8.75 1.76
C GLU A 59 18.05 9.12 3.20
N THR A 60 16.77 8.95 3.57
CA THR A 60 16.31 9.17 4.95
C THR A 60 17.00 8.21 5.91
N HIS A 61 17.08 6.92 5.57
CA HIS A 61 17.77 5.91 6.35
C HIS A 61 19.24 6.29 6.59
N THR A 62 19.95 6.66 5.52
CA THR A 62 21.37 7.05 5.60
C THR A 62 21.58 8.31 6.46
N SER A 63 20.61 9.23 6.47
CA SER A 63 20.70 10.46 7.28
C SER A 63 20.44 10.26 8.78
N CYS A 64 19.78 9.16 9.16
CA CYS A 64 19.34 8.91 10.54
C CYS A 64 20.07 7.75 11.22
N ILE A 65 20.71 6.87 10.46
CA ILE A 65 21.28 5.61 10.95
C ILE A 65 22.77 5.59 10.65
N HIS A 66 23.56 5.46 11.73
CA HIS A 66 25.02 5.44 11.67
C HIS A 66 25.58 4.03 11.88
N SER A 67 24.74 3.09 12.32
CA SER A 67 25.12 1.69 12.49
C SER A 67 25.32 0.98 11.15
N GLU A 68 26.51 0.40 10.96
CA GLU A 68 26.84 -0.41 9.77
C GLU A 68 26.03 -1.72 9.67
N THR A 69 25.37 -2.13 10.75
CA THR A 69 24.62 -3.40 10.83
C THR A 69 23.16 -3.28 10.40
N LEU A 70 22.61 -2.06 10.35
CA LEU A 70 21.20 -1.80 10.07
C LEU A 70 20.97 -1.51 8.59
N ILE A 71 21.01 -2.56 7.75
CA ILE A 71 20.98 -2.43 6.29
C ILE A 71 19.57 -2.71 5.74
N LEU A 72 18.93 -1.73 5.07
CA LEU A 72 17.56 -1.84 4.56
C LEU A 72 17.29 -3.11 3.73
N ASN A 73 18.21 -3.48 2.85
CA ASN A 73 17.99 -4.58 1.90
C ASN A 73 18.55 -5.94 2.36
N SER A 74 18.93 -6.07 3.62
CA SER A 74 19.48 -7.33 4.17
C SER A 74 18.41 -8.17 4.86
N SER A 75 17.69 -8.99 4.09
CA SER A 75 16.50 -9.71 4.57
C SER A 75 16.78 -10.68 5.74
N SER A 76 17.95 -11.32 5.77
CA SER A 76 18.34 -12.23 6.86
C SER A 76 18.63 -11.49 8.16
N GLU A 77 19.29 -10.33 8.08
CA GLU A 77 19.59 -9.51 9.25
C GLU A 77 18.32 -8.84 9.79
N ASN A 78 17.49 -8.30 8.90
CA ASN A 78 16.24 -7.65 9.28
C ASN A 78 15.27 -8.62 9.98
N ARG A 79 15.28 -9.90 9.60
CA ARG A 79 14.47 -10.93 10.28
C ARG A 79 14.89 -11.13 11.73
N LYS A 80 16.18 -11.00 12.06
CA LYS A 80 16.68 -11.12 13.44
C LYS A 80 16.18 -9.98 14.34
N LEU A 81 15.85 -8.84 13.76
CA LEU A 81 15.36 -7.65 14.48
C LEU A 81 13.87 -7.73 14.82
N GLN A 82 13.12 -8.76 14.39
CA GLN A 82 11.68 -8.87 14.67
C GLN A 82 11.37 -8.90 16.17
N TYR A 83 12.20 -9.55 16.97
CA TYR A 83 12.06 -9.54 18.43
C TYR A 83 12.20 -8.12 19.02
N LEU A 84 13.09 -7.30 18.46
CA LEU A 84 13.24 -5.90 18.88
C LEU A 84 12.04 -5.05 18.50
N ALA A 85 11.39 -5.32 17.36
CA ALA A 85 10.14 -4.65 16.99
C ALA A 85 9.06 -4.85 18.06
N ILE A 86 8.90 -6.07 18.56
CA ILE A 86 7.95 -6.42 19.63
C ILE A 86 8.33 -5.71 20.94
N ASN A 87 9.60 -5.77 21.32
CA ASN A 87 10.09 -5.14 22.54
C ASN A 87 9.95 -3.62 22.52
N LEU A 88 10.09 -2.98 21.36
CA LEU A 88 9.89 -1.54 21.18
C LEU A 88 8.40 -1.17 21.02
N GLY A 89 7.50 -2.16 20.94
CA GLY A 89 6.08 -1.93 20.77
C GLY A 89 5.73 -1.38 19.39
N ILE A 90 6.52 -1.70 18.36
CA ILE A 90 6.28 -1.32 16.98
C ILE A 90 5.14 -2.22 16.45
N PRO A 91 3.97 -1.65 16.10
CA PRO A 91 2.86 -2.41 15.53
C PRO A 91 3.21 -2.91 14.12
N SER A 92 2.57 -4.00 13.71
CA SER A 92 2.62 -4.41 12.30
C SER A 92 1.73 -3.51 11.45
N ALA A 93 2.18 -3.17 10.25
CA ALA A 93 1.33 -2.53 9.25
C ALA A 93 0.14 -3.43 8.88
N PRO A 94 -1.04 -2.85 8.56
CA PRO A 94 -2.16 -3.63 8.06
C PRO A 94 -1.82 -4.32 6.74
N THR A 95 -2.33 -5.52 6.53
CA THR A 95 -2.13 -6.27 5.29
C THR A 95 -3.02 -5.73 4.17
N LEU A 96 -2.42 -5.42 3.02
CA LEU A 96 -3.15 -5.16 1.78
C LEU A 96 -3.25 -6.44 0.95
N LYS A 97 -4.44 -6.72 0.43
CA LYS A 97 -4.73 -7.92 -0.37
C LYS A 97 -5.29 -7.51 -1.72
N ALA A 98 -5.35 -8.46 -2.65
CA ALA A 98 -6.13 -8.29 -3.87
C ALA A 98 -7.60 -8.06 -3.51
N LEU A 99 -8.29 -7.27 -4.34
CA LEU A 99 -9.71 -6.97 -4.14
C LEU A 99 -10.51 -8.27 -4.31
N THR A 100 -11.40 -8.53 -3.36
CA THR A 100 -12.36 -9.64 -3.36
C THR A 100 -13.63 -9.18 -2.66
N ASP A 101 -14.70 -9.97 -2.69
CA ASP A 101 -15.95 -9.65 -1.98
C ASP A 101 -15.71 -9.41 -0.48
N ASN A 102 -14.75 -10.13 0.11
CA ASN A 102 -14.36 -10.00 1.52
C ASN A 102 -13.24 -8.96 1.76
N PHE A 103 -12.70 -8.37 0.70
CA PHE A 103 -11.67 -7.33 0.75
C PHE A 103 -12.00 -6.25 -0.29
N THR A 104 -13.02 -5.47 0.02
CA THR A 104 -13.59 -4.43 -0.87
C THR A 104 -12.63 -3.27 -1.12
N LEU A 105 -12.94 -2.43 -2.12
CA LEU A 105 -12.20 -1.18 -2.38
C LEU A 105 -12.14 -0.28 -1.14
N GLU A 106 -13.28 -0.08 -0.47
CA GLU A 106 -13.36 0.69 0.78
C GLU A 106 -12.45 0.10 1.86
N THR A 107 -12.45 -1.23 2.03
CA THR A 107 -11.56 -1.91 2.98
C THR A 107 -10.10 -1.69 2.63
N CYS A 108 -9.73 -1.83 1.36
CA CYS A 108 -8.38 -1.59 0.87
C CYS A 108 -7.89 -0.16 1.18
N LEU A 109 -8.69 0.85 0.82
CA LEU A 109 -8.39 2.26 1.06
C LEU A 109 -8.31 2.60 2.55
N ARG A 110 -9.20 2.03 3.37
CA ARG A 110 -9.15 2.15 4.84
C ARG A 110 -7.84 1.59 5.38
N ARG A 111 -7.44 0.38 4.98
CA ARG A 111 -6.17 -0.25 5.40
C ARG A 111 -4.96 0.54 4.94
N MET A 112 -4.98 1.13 3.75
CA MET A 112 -3.93 2.06 3.30
C MET A 112 -3.80 3.26 4.25
N SER A 113 -4.92 3.93 4.56
CA SER A 113 -4.93 5.11 5.42
C SER A 113 -4.48 4.79 6.86
N GLU A 114 -4.94 3.68 7.42
CA GLU A 114 -4.52 3.15 8.73
C GLU A 114 -3.01 2.88 8.75
N GLY A 115 -2.49 2.19 7.74
CA GLY A 115 -1.07 1.88 7.67
C GLY A 115 -0.22 3.13 7.53
N LEU A 116 -0.61 4.08 6.69
CA LEU A 116 0.10 5.36 6.56
C LEU A 116 0.10 6.12 7.89
N GLN A 117 -1.02 6.16 8.61
CA GLN A 117 -1.10 6.78 9.94
C GLN A 117 -0.14 6.11 10.94
N VAL A 118 -0.11 4.79 10.99
CA VAL A 118 0.83 4.03 11.84
C VAL A 118 2.28 4.47 11.58
N HIS A 119 2.70 4.53 10.32
CA HIS A 119 4.06 4.95 10.00
C HIS A 119 4.33 6.41 10.35
N GLN A 120 3.36 7.32 10.17
CA GLN A 120 3.52 8.71 10.63
C GLN A 120 3.72 8.79 12.13
N ASP A 121 2.96 8.03 12.90
CA ASP A 121 3.03 8.03 14.36
C ASP A 121 4.36 7.47 14.87
N LEU A 122 4.86 6.40 14.24
CA LEU A 122 6.19 5.85 14.55
C LEU A 122 7.31 6.82 14.18
N LEU A 123 7.26 7.44 13.00
CA LEU A 123 8.25 8.42 12.56
C LEU A 123 8.24 9.68 13.44
N ARG A 124 7.07 10.12 13.90
CA ARG A 124 6.93 11.22 14.88
C ARG A 124 7.52 10.87 16.25
N ALA A 125 7.42 9.62 16.68
CA ALA A 125 8.02 9.20 17.93
C ALA A 125 9.55 9.23 17.83
N VAL A 126 10.15 8.73 16.75
CA VAL A 126 11.61 8.69 16.62
C VAL A 126 12.24 10.05 16.31
N VAL A 127 11.57 10.93 15.54
CA VAL A 127 12.14 12.23 15.14
C VAL A 127 12.50 13.12 16.33
N GLN A 128 11.80 12.96 17.45
CA GLN A 128 12.06 13.70 18.69
C GLN A 128 13.44 13.40 19.31
N HIS A 129 14.07 12.29 18.90
CA HIS A 129 15.34 11.81 19.42
C HIS A 129 16.49 11.88 18.38
N LEU A 130 16.22 12.37 17.17
CA LEU A 130 17.22 12.43 16.10
C LEU A 130 17.92 13.80 16.06
N ALA A 131 19.23 13.79 15.88
CA ALA A 131 20.01 15.01 15.69
C ALA A 131 19.74 15.68 14.32
N ASN A 132 19.57 14.87 13.28
CA ASN A 132 19.20 15.33 11.94
C ASN A 132 17.76 14.92 11.63
N THR A 133 16.89 15.91 11.44
CA THR A 133 15.45 15.71 11.28
C THR A 133 14.92 16.14 9.91
N GLU A 134 15.76 16.68 9.02
CA GLU A 134 15.32 17.28 7.76
C GLU A 134 14.64 16.24 6.86
N ARG A 135 15.33 15.12 6.59
CA ARG A 135 14.84 14.08 5.67
C ARG A 135 13.63 13.35 6.21
N ILE A 136 13.62 13.02 7.50
CA ILE A 136 12.48 12.35 8.13
C ILE A 136 11.25 13.27 8.20
N THR A 137 11.44 14.59 8.36
CA THR A 137 10.34 15.58 8.33
C THR A 137 9.77 15.74 6.93
N ALA A 138 10.62 15.75 5.89
CA ALA A 138 10.18 15.71 4.51
C ALA A 138 9.38 14.43 4.21
N LEU A 139 9.89 13.27 4.64
CA LEU A 139 9.20 11.99 4.49
C LEU A 139 7.84 11.96 5.20
N LEU A 140 7.76 12.49 6.43
CA LEU A 140 6.51 12.64 7.18
C LEU A 140 5.46 13.48 6.42
N THR A 141 5.92 14.51 5.71
CA THR A 141 5.10 15.39 4.88
C THR A 141 4.58 14.64 3.67
N ASP A 142 5.44 13.91 2.96
CA ASP A 142 5.06 13.12 1.79
C ASP A 142 4.05 12.01 2.15
N ILE A 143 4.24 11.33 3.30
CA ILE A 143 3.29 10.33 3.80
C ILE A 143 1.94 10.98 4.15
N ARG A 144 1.95 12.18 4.74
CA ARG A 144 0.71 12.92 5.05
C ARG A 144 -0.05 13.23 3.78
N ASP A 145 0.63 13.75 2.77
CA ASP A 145 0.01 14.18 1.53
C ASP A 145 -0.52 12.97 0.75
N LEU A 146 0.19 11.84 0.76
CA LEU A 146 -0.33 10.56 0.24
C LEU A 146 -1.61 10.15 0.97
N ARG A 147 -1.61 10.18 2.31
CA ARG A 147 -2.78 9.82 3.11
C ARG A 147 -3.97 10.72 2.83
N VAL A 148 -3.76 12.01 2.54
CA VAL A 148 -4.82 12.92 2.10
C VAL A 148 -5.46 12.44 0.80
N GLN A 149 -4.67 12.02 -0.20
CA GLN A 149 -5.21 11.47 -1.45
C GLN A 149 -5.98 10.16 -1.22
N ILE A 150 -5.45 9.24 -0.40
CA ILE A 150 -6.16 8.00 -0.02
C ILE A 150 -7.50 8.32 0.65
N ASN A 151 -7.54 9.29 1.57
CA ASN A 151 -8.77 9.66 2.25
C ASN A 151 -9.79 10.34 1.32
N ARG A 152 -9.35 11.03 0.25
CA ARG A 152 -10.26 11.54 -0.79
C ARG A 152 -10.94 10.39 -1.52
N MET A 153 -10.17 9.40 -1.97
CA MET A 153 -10.73 8.18 -2.57
C MET A 153 -11.67 7.45 -1.59
N LEU A 154 -11.29 7.34 -0.32
CA LEU A 154 -12.11 6.67 0.69
C LEU A 154 -13.47 7.36 0.89
N LYS A 155 -13.50 8.69 0.88
CA LYS A 155 -14.75 9.48 0.98
C LYS A 155 -15.65 9.29 -0.23
N ALA A 156 -15.09 9.15 -1.42
CA ALA A 156 -15.84 8.91 -2.64
C ALA A 156 -16.54 7.53 -2.65
N VAL A 157 -15.99 6.55 -1.94
CA VAL A 157 -16.52 5.17 -1.91
C VAL A 157 -17.29 4.81 -0.64
N GLN A 158 -17.29 5.68 0.38
CA GLN A 158 -17.94 5.40 1.66
C GLN A 158 -19.46 5.62 1.57
N VAL A 159 -20.22 4.54 1.80
CA VAL A 159 -21.69 4.57 1.82
C VAL A 159 -22.23 4.83 3.23
N VAL A 160 -21.45 4.57 4.28
CA VAL A 160 -21.84 4.76 5.69
C VAL A 160 -20.70 5.41 6.49
N GLU A 161 -20.98 6.53 7.15
CA GLU A 161 -20.06 7.17 8.10
C GLU A 161 -19.84 6.27 9.32
N SER A 162 -18.82 5.42 9.28
CA SER A 162 -18.33 4.74 10.48
C SER A 162 -17.21 5.57 11.11
N PRO A 163 -17.29 5.92 12.40
CA PRO A 163 -16.22 6.62 13.07
C PRO A 163 -14.96 5.74 13.07
N VAL A 164 -13.92 6.21 12.40
CA VAL A 164 -12.59 5.59 12.41
C VAL A 164 -12.00 5.81 13.81
N ALA A 165 -12.21 4.86 14.71
CA ALA A 165 -11.55 4.86 16.01
C ALA A 165 -10.07 4.46 15.80
N VAL A 166 -9.18 5.46 15.82
CA VAL A 166 -7.73 5.25 15.80
C VAL A 166 -7.26 5.02 17.24
N GLN A 167 -6.77 3.82 17.56
CA GLN A 167 -6.05 3.61 18.82
C GLN A 167 -4.67 4.28 18.76
N PRO A 168 -4.19 4.95 19.84
CA PRO A 168 -2.88 5.61 19.82
C PRO A 168 -1.74 4.58 19.85
N THR A 169 -1.07 4.38 18.71
CA THR A 169 0.13 3.53 18.60
C THR A 169 1.41 4.25 18.99
N ALA A 170 1.45 5.59 18.90
CA ALA A 170 2.64 6.41 19.18
C ALA A 170 3.12 6.34 20.65
N THR A 171 2.19 6.24 21.60
CA THR A 171 2.50 6.41 23.03
C THR A 171 3.38 5.29 23.59
N SER A 172 3.23 4.06 23.09
CA SER A 172 4.05 2.92 23.55
C SER A 172 5.50 3.03 23.09
N LEU A 173 5.76 3.44 21.84
CA LEU A 173 7.11 3.48 21.28
C LEU A 173 7.97 4.54 21.99
N ALA A 174 7.48 5.78 22.09
CA ALA A 174 8.25 6.89 22.66
C ALA A 174 8.79 6.59 24.07
N SER A 175 8.00 5.91 24.91
CA SER A 175 8.40 5.51 26.26
C SER A 175 9.55 4.48 26.31
N ARG A 176 9.83 3.80 25.20
CA ARG A 176 10.82 2.72 25.09
C ARG A 176 12.09 3.14 24.35
N LEU A 177 12.16 4.39 23.86
CA LEU A 177 13.33 4.96 23.21
C LEU A 177 14.29 5.55 24.26
N THR A 178 14.99 4.68 24.99
CA THR A 178 15.85 5.08 26.11
C THR A 178 17.29 5.42 25.71
N GLY A 179 17.70 5.10 24.48
CA GLY A 179 19.06 5.34 23.99
C GLY A 179 19.17 5.38 22.47
N ASP A 180 20.35 5.77 21.99
CA ASP A 180 20.62 5.98 20.56
C ASP A 180 20.47 4.69 19.74
N TYR A 181 20.75 3.54 20.34
CA TYR A 181 20.59 2.25 19.66
C TYR A 181 19.12 1.93 19.43
N GLU A 182 18.27 2.09 20.46
CA GLU A 182 16.82 1.88 20.35
C GLU A 182 16.20 2.83 19.31
N VAL A 183 16.65 4.09 19.28
CA VAL A 183 16.22 5.09 18.28
C VAL A 183 16.61 4.67 16.87
N GLN A 184 17.85 4.23 16.66
CA GLN A 184 18.31 3.76 15.34
C GLN A 184 17.58 2.49 14.90
N VAL A 185 17.37 1.52 15.79
CA VAL A 185 16.63 0.29 15.50
C VAL A 185 15.17 0.60 15.18
N ALA A 186 14.51 1.45 15.98
CA ALA A 186 13.13 1.86 15.73
C ALA A 186 12.98 2.59 14.39
N THR A 187 13.91 3.49 14.09
CA THR A 187 13.95 4.21 12.80
C THR A 187 14.13 3.22 11.65
N HIS A 188 15.10 2.31 11.76
CA HIS A 188 15.38 1.30 10.75
C HIS A 188 14.16 0.40 10.47
N LEU A 189 13.55 -0.15 11.52
CA LEU A 189 12.41 -1.04 11.41
C LEU A 189 11.16 -0.31 10.86
N THR A 190 10.96 0.95 11.24
CA THR A 190 9.84 1.75 10.72
C THR A 190 10.02 2.03 9.23
N LEU A 191 11.23 2.41 8.78
CA LEU A 191 11.52 2.65 7.37
C LEU A 191 11.44 1.37 6.53
N LEU A 192 11.90 0.24 7.08
CA LEU A 192 11.78 -1.07 6.45
C LEU A 192 10.31 -1.49 6.28
N GLN A 193 9.51 -1.34 7.34
CA GLN A 193 8.08 -1.64 7.29
C GLN A 193 7.36 -0.74 6.28
N LEU A 194 7.70 0.56 6.25
CA LEU A 194 7.16 1.52 5.29
C LEU A 194 7.52 1.15 3.85
N GLN A 195 8.74 0.68 3.60
CA GLN A 195 9.17 0.25 2.27
C GLN A 195 8.31 -0.93 1.80
N SER A 196 8.17 -1.97 2.63
CA SER A 196 7.34 -3.14 2.30
C SER A 196 5.88 -2.74 2.08
N PHE A 197 5.30 -1.99 3.02
CA PHE A 197 3.91 -1.53 2.91
C PHE A 197 3.69 -0.61 1.71
N GLY A 198 4.68 0.21 1.36
CA GLY A 198 4.61 1.08 0.20
C GLY A 198 4.60 0.31 -1.12
N GLN A 199 5.34 -0.79 -1.22
CA GLN A 199 5.24 -1.70 -2.37
C GLN A 199 3.85 -2.33 -2.45
N ASP A 200 3.24 -2.65 -1.31
CA ASP A 200 1.87 -3.16 -1.26
C ASP A 200 0.86 -2.11 -1.75
N ILE A 201 1.02 -0.84 -1.35
CA ILE A 201 0.22 0.29 -1.84
C ILE A 201 0.36 0.42 -3.37
N VAL A 202 1.58 0.37 -3.91
CA VAL A 202 1.83 0.44 -5.37
C VAL A 202 1.04 -0.65 -6.09
N ARG A 203 1.10 -1.90 -5.60
CA ARG A 203 0.38 -3.02 -6.19
C ARG A 203 -1.13 -2.80 -6.14
N SER A 204 -1.66 -2.35 -5.00
CA SER A 204 -3.09 -2.10 -4.84
C SER A 204 -3.58 -0.94 -5.70
N LEU A 205 -2.85 0.18 -5.79
CA LEU A 205 -3.21 1.31 -6.66
C LEU A 205 -3.21 0.93 -8.14
N ARG A 206 -2.29 0.06 -8.56
CA ARG A 206 -2.30 -0.48 -9.92
C ARG A 206 -3.56 -1.30 -10.19
N ASN A 207 -3.95 -2.17 -9.26
CA ASN A 207 -5.15 -2.99 -9.39
C ASN A 207 -6.42 -2.12 -9.41
N ILE A 208 -6.48 -1.07 -8.59
CA ILE A 208 -7.59 -0.10 -8.59
C ILE A 208 -7.69 0.60 -9.94
N ALA A 209 -6.57 1.08 -10.48
CA ALA A 209 -6.56 1.74 -11.79
C ALA A 209 -6.99 0.80 -12.93
N GLN A 210 -6.62 -0.49 -12.86
CA GLN A 210 -7.03 -1.49 -13.84
C GLN A 210 -8.52 -1.82 -13.75
N ALA A 211 -9.06 -1.93 -12.53
CA ALA A 211 -10.49 -2.13 -12.33
C ALA A 211 -11.32 -0.94 -12.87
N ASN A 212 -10.79 0.28 -12.78
CA ASN A 212 -11.44 1.46 -13.36
C ASN A 212 -11.34 1.51 -14.89
N GLY A 213 -10.24 1.02 -15.48
CA GLY A 213 -9.98 1.10 -16.93
C GLY A 213 -10.50 -0.07 -17.79
N GLN A 214 -11.14 -1.09 -17.20
CA GLN A 214 -11.64 -2.29 -17.92
C GLN A 214 -13.10 -2.18 -18.40
N SER A 215 -13.61 -0.97 -18.61
CA SER A 215 -15.01 -0.73 -19.04
C SER A 215 -15.17 -0.34 -20.52
N ASP A 216 -14.22 -0.72 -21.39
CA ASP A 216 -14.32 -0.55 -22.86
C ASP A 216 -14.61 -1.88 -23.58
#